data_AF-A0A7W9IHB2-F1
#
_entry.id   AF-A0A7W9IHB2-F1
#
_cell.length_a   1.000
_cell.length_b   1.000
_cell.length_c   1.000
_cell.angle_alpha   90.00
_cell.angle_beta   90.00
_cell.angle_gamma   90.00
#
_symmetry.space_group_name_H-M   'P 1'
#
loop_
_entity.id
_entity.type
_entity.pdbx_description
1 polymer ?
#
loop_
_entity_poly.entity_id
_entity_poly.type
_entity_poly.pdbx_seq_one_letter_code
_entity_poly.pdbx_strand_id
1 'polypeptide(L)'
;MPTIDPTSTTVEDPSGQEPYLPPATQPVRTLVWVLHLALPMLGLWLLLARPHLNIVWQDNPGHFWLIIVVAGINLALGLLVGEAARRRADARLLLVSLVFLSGAGFFLVHGLTTPKVILGGPSRGFDLSHPVGLVVASVLAFVSALPLGDRAAATVLRNQVWLRGGVAALIALWGVACLVPGLTPLSRPAPGADLGGVELAGAALFVAAAAMLFRLHRRRPAAVLVSLVTAYALLAETLVAGMSHHNWHLSWWLWHVLLTTAFLFVAYSAYLQFRREGGSAGLFDAVALAATVRRIRADYEAALEELVGHLRRREESRVPIADRLAGKFGLTEAQAAVLDRAGEALANERELSERLTALVEAGRLAQVGVP
;
A
#
# COMPACT_ATOMS: atom_id res chain seq x y z
N MET A 1 -66.19 -38.68 12.52
CA MET A 1 -66.73 -37.36 12.12
C MET A 1 -66.58 -36.46 13.34
N PRO A 2 -65.57 -35.59 13.32
CA PRO A 2 -65.81 -34.18 13.04
C PRO A 2 -64.95 -33.64 11.88
N THR A 3 -65.50 -32.63 11.25
CA THR A 3 -65.08 -31.93 10.04
C THR A 3 -63.88 -31.01 10.31
N ILE A 4 -62.83 -31.14 9.48
CA ILE A 4 -61.71 -30.18 9.43
C ILE A 4 -62.19 -28.96 8.67
N ASP A 5 -62.24 -27.82 9.34
CA ASP A 5 -62.55 -26.51 8.77
C ASP A 5 -61.24 -25.88 8.27
N PRO A 6 -61.07 -25.58 6.96
CA PRO A 6 -59.78 -25.19 6.40
C PRO A 6 -59.69 -23.67 6.21
N THR A 7 -59.92 -22.86 7.25
CA THR A 7 -59.77 -21.39 7.12
C THR A 7 -59.39 -20.73 8.43
N SER A 8 -58.12 -20.86 8.83
CA SER A 8 -57.37 -19.79 9.52
C SER A 8 -55.92 -20.22 9.79
N THR A 9 -55.13 -20.39 8.74
CA THR A 9 -53.67 -20.20 8.85
C THR A 9 -53.32 -19.04 7.96
N THR A 10 -53.30 -17.84 8.53
CA THR A 10 -52.52 -16.73 7.97
C THR A 10 -51.09 -17.19 7.87
N VAL A 11 -50.70 -17.66 6.69
CA VAL A 11 -49.31 -17.85 6.33
C VAL A 11 -48.72 -16.46 6.31
N GLU A 12 -47.97 -16.11 7.37
CA GLU A 12 -47.02 -15.00 7.29
C GLU A 12 -46.09 -15.30 6.12
N ASP A 13 -46.22 -14.51 5.06
CA ASP A 13 -45.26 -14.47 3.98
C ASP A 13 -43.91 -14.02 4.55
N PRO A 14 -42.88 -14.90 4.60
CA PRO A 14 -41.57 -14.51 5.10
C PRO A 14 -40.80 -13.68 4.07
N SER A 15 -41.40 -13.36 2.92
CA SER A 15 -40.80 -12.50 1.89
C SER A 15 -41.11 -11.01 2.10
N GLY A 16 -40.97 -10.54 3.34
CA GLY A 16 -40.64 -9.15 3.65
C GLY A 16 -39.25 -8.76 3.12
N GLN A 17 -38.96 -9.07 1.85
CA GLN A 17 -37.89 -8.44 1.11
C GLN A 17 -38.31 -6.99 0.93
N GLU A 18 -37.84 -6.13 1.82
CA GLU A 18 -37.77 -4.71 1.53
C GLU A 18 -37.20 -4.55 0.10
N PRO A 19 -37.83 -3.73 -0.75
CA PRO A 19 -37.36 -3.56 -2.11
C PRO A 19 -35.88 -3.17 -2.07
N TYR A 20 -35.04 -3.98 -2.69
CA TYR A 20 -33.61 -3.68 -2.85
C TYR A 20 -33.50 -2.34 -3.57
N LEU A 21 -33.25 -1.28 -2.80
CA LEU A 21 -32.90 0.01 -3.33
C LEU A 21 -31.45 -0.09 -3.82
N PRO A 22 -31.18 0.01 -5.15
CA PRO A 22 -29.80 0.12 -5.61
C PRO A 22 -29.17 1.35 -4.94
N PRO A 23 -27.84 1.37 -4.70
CA PRO A 23 -27.21 2.39 -3.87
C PRO A 23 -27.31 3.78 -4.52
N ALA A 24 -28.37 4.51 -4.17
CA ALA A 24 -28.53 5.95 -4.41
C ALA A 24 -27.42 6.79 -3.72
N THR A 25 -26.56 6.14 -2.93
CA THR A 25 -25.40 6.73 -2.25
C THR A 25 -24.20 6.97 -3.18
N GLN A 26 -24.17 6.38 -4.37
CA GLN A 26 -23.07 6.58 -5.34
C GLN A 26 -23.02 8.01 -5.92
N PRO A 27 -24.11 8.60 -6.48
CA PRO A 27 -24.05 9.95 -7.04
C PRO A 27 -23.77 11.01 -5.97
N VAL A 28 -24.32 10.85 -4.77
CA VAL A 28 -24.05 11.77 -3.64
C VAL A 28 -22.57 11.72 -3.24
N ARG A 29 -21.96 10.53 -3.15
CA ARG A 29 -20.53 10.40 -2.82
C ARG A 29 -19.63 10.98 -3.90
N THR A 30 -19.96 10.80 -5.18
CA THR A 30 -19.21 11.42 -6.29
C THR A 30 -19.34 12.93 -6.27
N LEU A 31 -20.55 13.46 -6.07
CA LEU A 31 -20.78 14.90 -5.96
C LEU A 31 -20.00 15.49 -4.78
N VAL A 32 -20.06 14.86 -3.61
CA VAL A 32 -19.30 15.28 -2.43
C VAL A 32 -17.81 15.26 -2.73
N TRP A 33 -17.28 14.21 -3.34
CA TRP A 33 -15.85 14.14 -3.71
C TRP A 33 -15.45 15.25 -4.70
N VAL A 34 -16.26 15.51 -5.73
CA VAL A 34 -16.03 16.61 -6.68
C VAL A 34 -16.06 17.97 -5.97
N LEU A 35 -17.00 18.18 -5.03
CA LEU A 35 -17.05 19.39 -4.23
C LEU A 35 -15.77 19.58 -3.38
N HIS A 36 -15.22 18.50 -2.82
CA HIS A 36 -13.97 18.58 -2.07
C HIS A 36 -12.76 18.96 -2.94
N LEU A 37 -12.75 18.57 -4.22
CA LEU A 37 -11.72 19.01 -5.19
C LEU A 37 -11.97 20.43 -5.71
N ALA A 38 -13.23 20.82 -5.90
CA ALA A 38 -13.55 22.15 -6.41
C ALA A 38 -13.37 23.24 -5.35
N LEU A 39 -13.66 22.95 -4.08
CA LEU A 39 -13.71 23.94 -3.01
C LEU A 39 -12.39 24.72 -2.81
N PRO A 40 -11.20 24.08 -2.81
CA PRO A 40 -9.94 24.82 -2.71
C PRO A 40 -9.72 25.78 -3.87
N MET A 41 -10.05 25.38 -5.10
CA MET A 41 -9.91 26.24 -6.28
C MET A 41 -10.92 27.39 -6.28
N LEU A 42 -12.13 27.17 -5.78
CA LEU A 42 -13.11 28.24 -5.57
C LEU A 42 -12.65 29.23 -4.48
N GLY A 43 -12.07 28.73 -3.40
CA GLY A 43 -11.46 29.56 -2.35
C GLY A 43 -10.30 30.40 -2.88
N LEU A 44 -9.42 29.80 -3.68
CA LEU A 44 -8.33 30.50 -4.35
C LEU A 44 -8.86 31.59 -5.29
N TRP A 45 -9.83 31.24 -6.13
CA TRP A 45 -10.48 32.19 -7.03
C TRP A 45 -11.07 33.38 -6.27
N LEU A 46 -11.77 33.13 -5.15
CA LEU A 46 -12.35 34.20 -4.32
C LEU A 46 -11.27 35.13 -3.75
N LEU A 47 -10.18 34.57 -3.20
CA LEU A 47 -9.09 35.36 -2.63
C LEU A 47 -8.38 36.21 -3.70
N LEU A 48 -8.18 35.68 -4.90
CA LEU A 48 -7.58 36.42 -6.01
C LEU A 48 -8.54 37.46 -6.60
N ALA A 49 -9.84 37.16 -6.68
CA ALA A 49 -10.86 38.08 -7.19
C ALA A 49 -11.19 39.22 -6.22
N ARG A 50 -10.96 39.03 -4.91
CA ARG A 50 -11.22 40.00 -3.85
C ARG A 50 -9.94 40.26 -3.03
N PRO A 51 -8.98 41.07 -3.53
CA PRO A 51 -7.69 41.26 -2.88
C PRO A 51 -7.74 41.76 -1.43
N HIS A 52 -8.80 42.48 -1.04
CA HIS A 52 -9.00 42.93 0.35
C HIS A 52 -9.22 41.77 1.33
N LEU A 53 -9.65 40.60 0.85
CA LEU A 53 -9.73 39.36 1.65
C LEU A 53 -8.37 38.67 1.74
N ASN A 54 -7.50 38.85 0.73
CA ASN A 54 -6.20 38.20 0.66
C ASN A 54 -5.15 38.95 1.49
N ILE A 55 -5.35 39.03 2.80
CA ILE A 55 -4.46 39.77 3.72
C ILE A 55 -3.11 39.07 3.88
N VAL A 56 -2.08 39.86 4.23
CA VAL A 56 -0.75 39.35 4.60
C VAL A 56 -0.77 38.86 6.04
N TRP A 57 -0.48 37.59 6.23
CA TRP A 57 -0.27 36.96 7.52
C TRP A 57 1.07 36.22 7.52
N GLN A 58 2.11 36.87 8.01
CA GLN A 58 3.44 36.27 8.08
C GLN A 58 3.69 35.62 9.46
N ASP A 59 3.88 34.30 9.45
CA ASP A 59 4.24 33.51 10.64
C ASP A 59 5.27 32.44 10.25
N ASN A 60 6.56 32.78 10.41
CA ASN A 60 7.65 31.87 10.03
C ASN A 60 7.69 30.60 10.91
N PRO A 61 7.57 30.66 12.25
CA PRO A 61 7.47 29.46 13.08
C PRO A 61 6.27 28.57 12.73
N GLY A 62 5.08 29.18 12.54
CA GLY A 62 3.87 28.43 12.18
C GLY A 62 4.02 27.70 10.85
N HIS A 63 4.56 28.39 9.83
CA HIS A 63 4.88 27.77 8.54
C HIS A 63 5.90 26.64 8.66
N PHE A 64 7.00 26.87 9.37
CA PHE A 64 8.06 25.88 9.55
C PHE A 64 7.51 24.58 10.14
N TRP A 65 6.79 24.66 11.27
CA TRP A 65 6.26 23.47 11.93
C TRP A 65 5.19 22.76 11.10
N LEU A 66 4.32 23.51 10.42
CA LEU A 66 3.34 22.95 9.49
C LEU A 66 4.04 22.10 8.41
N ILE A 67 5.04 22.68 7.74
CA ILE A 67 5.77 22.01 6.66
C ILE A 67 6.60 20.83 7.17
N ILE A 68 7.26 20.94 8.32
CA ILE A 68 8.03 19.83 8.89
C ILE A 68 7.14 18.64 9.28
N VAL A 69 5.95 18.89 9.82
CA VAL A 69 4.98 17.81 10.11
C VAL A 69 4.55 17.12 8.82
N VAL A 70 4.22 17.88 7.77
CA VAL A 70 3.87 17.31 6.45
C VAL A 70 5.04 16.52 5.86
N ALA A 71 6.26 17.03 5.94
CA ALA A 71 7.47 16.32 5.50
C ALA A 71 7.66 15.01 6.27
N GLY A 72 7.44 15.02 7.60
CA GLY A 72 7.51 13.83 8.45
C GLY A 72 6.46 12.78 8.10
N ILE A 73 5.21 13.19 7.85
CA ILE A 73 4.14 12.30 7.38
C ILE A 73 4.52 11.65 6.05
N ASN A 74 5.04 12.45 5.10
CA ASN A 74 5.49 11.94 3.81
C ASN A 74 6.67 10.99 3.92
N LEU A 75 7.62 11.28 4.81
CA LEU A 75 8.73 10.37 5.07
C LEU A 75 8.21 9.03 5.59
N ALA A 76 7.29 9.05 6.58
CA ALA A 76 6.69 7.84 7.12
C ALA A 76 5.93 7.04 6.04
N LEU A 77 5.08 7.69 5.25
CA LEU A 77 4.37 7.04 4.14
C LEU A 77 5.34 6.46 3.10
N GLY A 78 6.35 7.23 2.71
CA GLY A 78 7.38 6.80 1.77
C GLY A 78 8.13 5.56 2.25
N LEU A 79 8.51 5.51 3.52
CA LEU A 79 9.19 4.35 4.11
C LEU A 79 8.27 3.13 4.19
N LEU A 80 7.02 3.30 4.64
CA LEU A 80 6.03 2.21 4.75
C LEU A 80 5.66 1.62 3.39
N VAL A 81 5.34 2.48 2.41
CA VAL A 81 5.05 2.06 1.04
C VAL A 81 6.29 1.45 0.39
N GLY A 82 7.48 2.00 0.67
CA GLY A 82 8.75 1.47 0.17
C GLY A 82 9.08 0.07 0.69
N GLU A 83 8.77 -0.22 1.95
CA GLU A 83 8.89 -1.56 2.52
C GLU A 83 7.85 -2.52 1.92
N ALA A 84 6.60 -2.08 1.77
CA ALA A 84 5.57 -2.87 1.09
C ALA A 84 5.96 -3.19 -0.37
N ALA A 85 6.55 -2.23 -1.08
CA ALA A 85 7.06 -2.40 -2.43
C ALA A 85 8.18 -3.44 -2.51
N ARG A 86 9.13 -3.42 -1.54
CA ARG A 86 10.19 -4.44 -1.45
C ARG A 86 9.61 -5.83 -1.22
N ARG A 87 8.71 -5.98 -0.25
CA ARG A 87 8.09 -7.27 0.10
C ARG A 87 7.29 -7.88 -1.04
N ARG A 88 6.61 -7.04 -1.82
CA ARG A 88 5.76 -7.47 -2.94
C ARG A 88 6.47 -7.49 -4.29
N ALA A 89 7.73 -7.04 -4.35
CA ALA A 89 8.46 -6.76 -5.59
C ALA A 89 7.61 -5.95 -6.59
N ASP A 90 6.94 -4.90 -6.10
CA ASP A 90 6.00 -4.11 -6.90
C ASP A 90 6.64 -2.79 -7.34
N ALA A 91 6.87 -2.67 -8.66
CA ALA A 91 7.48 -1.50 -9.27
C ALA A 91 6.64 -0.22 -9.13
N ARG A 92 5.31 -0.34 -9.19
CA ARG A 92 4.40 0.80 -9.04
C ARG A 92 4.46 1.32 -7.62
N LEU A 93 4.37 0.43 -6.63
CA LEU A 93 4.49 0.82 -5.22
C LEU A 93 5.87 1.42 -4.92
N LEU A 94 6.93 0.93 -5.55
CA LEU A 94 8.26 1.54 -5.42
C LEU A 94 8.25 2.99 -5.92
N LEU A 95 7.71 3.25 -7.12
CA LEU A 95 7.63 4.61 -7.67
C LEU A 95 6.76 5.52 -6.80
N VAL A 96 5.62 5.03 -6.31
CA VAL A 96 4.75 5.76 -5.37
C VAL A 96 5.49 6.07 -4.07
N SER A 97 6.33 5.16 -3.55
CA SER A 97 7.17 5.46 -2.38
C SER A 97 8.14 6.61 -2.65
N LEU A 98 8.70 6.71 -3.86
CA LEU A 98 9.61 7.78 -4.25
C LEU A 98 8.87 9.12 -4.41
N VAL A 99 7.59 9.13 -4.79
CA VAL A 99 6.75 10.35 -4.78
C VAL A 99 6.71 10.94 -3.37
N PHE A 100 6.45 10.12 -2.35
CA PHE A 100 6.41 10.59 -0.96
C PHE A 100 7.81 10.97 -0.43
N LEU A 101 8.84 10.19 -0.72
CA LEU A 101 10.20 10.48 -0.26
C LEU A 101 10.78 11.75 -0.90
N SER A 102 10.54 11.97 -2.20
CA SER A 102 10.93 13.21 -2.89
C SER A 102 10.19 14.41 -2.31
N GLY A 103 8.86 14.31 -2.15
CA GLY A 103 8.08 15.35 -1.47
C GLY A 103 8.61 15.65 -0.06
N ALA A 104 8.83 14.63 0.77
CA ALA A 104 9.37 14.80 2.12
C ALA A 104 10.70 15.55 2.14
N GLY A 105 11.66 15.16 1.29
CA GLY A 105 12.97 15.79 1.24
C GLY A 105 12.93 17.24 0.79
N PHE A 106 12.19 17.55 -0.27
CA PHE A 106 12.08 18.93 -0.76
C PHE A 106 11.26 19.83 0.18
N PHE A 107 10.23 19.30 0.85
CA PHE A 107 9.51 20.05 1.88
C PHE A 107 10.36 20.27 3.13
N LEU A 108 11.22 19.32 3.50
CA LEU A 108 12.22 19.56 4.55
C LEU A 108 13.13 20.72 4.16
N VAL A 109 13.69 20.73 2.94
CA VAL A 109 14.54 21.86 2.49
C VAL A 109 13.75 23.17 2.42
N HIS A 110 12.50 23.15 1.95
CA HIS A 110 11.62 24.32 1.94
C HIS A 110 11.40 24.86 3.37
N GLY A 111 11.11 23.98 4.33
CA GLY A 111 10.97 24.34 5.74
C GLY A 111 12.27 24.94 6.30
N LEU A 112 13.42 24.30 6.06
CA LEU A 112 14.72 24.78 6.55
C LEU A 112 15.15 26.12 5.94
N THR A 113 14.73 26.41 4.71
CA THR A 113 15.00 27.68 4.00
C THR A 113 14.00 28.78 4.34
N THR A 114 12.98 28.49 5.16
CA THR A 114 12.05 29.50 5.70
C THR A 114 12.83 30.62 6.38
N PRO A 115 12.48 31.90 6.11
CA PRO A 115 13.21 33.03 6.69
C PRO A 115 13.28 32.93 8.22
N LYS A 116 14.44 33.25 8.79
CA LYS A 116 14.73 33.20 10.24
C LYS A 116 14.78 31.79 10.86
N VAL A 117 14.76 30.72 10.05
CA VAL A 117 15.01 29.34 10.54
C VAL A 117 16.52 29.03 10.47
N ILE A 118 17.05 28.76 9.28
CA ILE A 118 18.51 28.65 9.06
C ILE A 118 19.05 29.94 8.42
N LEU A 119 18.39 30.40 7.36
CA LEU A 119 18.78 31.61 6.65
C LEU A 119 18.14 32.84 7.30
N GLY A 120 18.90 33.93 7.43
CA GLY A 120 18.43 35.16 8.09
C GLY A 120 17.31 35.91 7.37
N GLY A 121 17.07 35.61 6.09
CA GLY A 121 16.08 36.32 5.26
C GLY A 121 15.55 35.47 4.10
N PRO A 122 14.76 36.08 3.20
CA PRO A 122 14.22 35.41 2.01
C PRO A 122 15.32 34.83 1.13
N SER A 123 15.02 33.71 0.47
CA SER A 123 15.96 33.03 -0.44
C SER A 123 15.23 32.44 -1.64
N ARG A 124 15.91 32.33 -2.79
CA ARG A 124 15.39 31.56 -3.94
C ARG A 124 15.13 30.10 -3.60
N GLY A 125 15.95 29.52 -2.73
CA GLY A 125 15.77 28.16 -2.24
C GLY A 125 14.43 27.97 -1.53
N PHE A 126 13.97 28.97 -0.78
CA PHE A 126 12.66 28.95 -0.16
C PHE A 126 11.53 28.88 -1.20
N ASP A 127 11.52 29.81 -2.17
CA ASP A 127 10.49 29.88 -3.21
C ASP A 127 10.52 28.64 -4.14
N LEU A 128 11.71 28.12 -4.48
CA LEU A 128 11.86 27.07 -5.49
C LEU A 128 11.89 25.64 -4.93
N SER A 129 12.06 25.42 -3.63
CA SER A 129 12.12 24.05 -3.09
C SER A 129 10.80 23.30 -3.24
N HIS A 130 9.66 23.94 -2.97
CA HIS A 130 8.36 23.29 -3.11
C HIS A 130 7.99 22.96 -4.57
N PRO A 131 8.11 23.88 -5.57
CA PRO A 131 7.70 23.55 -6.93
C PRO A 131 8.65 22.51 -7.55
N VAL A 132 9.95 22.58 -7.27
CA VAL A 132 10.90 21.57 -7.75
C VAL A 132 10.57 20.19 -7.17
N GLY A 133 10.30 20.11 -5.86
CA GLY A 133 9.88 18.87 -5.22
C GLY A 133 8.61 18.28 -5.80
N LEU A 134 7.59 19.12 -6.03
CA LEU A 134 6.32 18.71 -6.62
C LEU A 134 6.46 18.30 -8.10
N VAL A 135 7.32 18.97 -8.88
CA VAL A 135 7.59 18.58 -10.27
C VAL A 135 8.29 17.21 -10.32
N VAL A 136 9.31 16.98 -9.49
CA VAL A 136 9.97 15.66 -9.38
C VAL A 136 8.95 14.58 -8.98
N ALA A 137 8.12 14.87 -7.98
CA ALA A 137 7.05 13.99 -7.53
C ALA A 137 6.01 13.71 -8.64
N SER A 138 5.68 14.71 -9.48
CA SER A 138 4.72 14.56 -10.58
C SER A 138 5.24 13.61 -11.67
N VAL A 139 6.53 13.67 -11.99
CA VAL A 139 7.16 12.75 -12.96
C VAL A 139 7.10 11.33 -12.42
N LEU A 140 7.47 11.13 -11.16
CA LEU A 140 7.42 9.81 -10.50
C LEU A 140 5.98 9.28 -10.43
N ALA A 141 5.01 10.14 -10.10
CA ALA A 141 3.59 9.82 -10.06
C ALA A 141 3.07 9.39 -11.44
N PHE A 142 3.40 10.15 -12.49
CA PHE A 142 3.04 9.83 -13.86
C PHE A 142 3.64 8.50 -14.32
N VAL A 143 4.93 8.28 -14.11
CA VAL A 143 5.60 7.01 -14.45
C VAL A 143 4.98 5.86 -13.66
N SER A 144 4.62 6.06 -12.40
CA SER A 144 3.93 5.06 -11.59
C SER A 144 2.56 4.70 -12.15
N ALA A 145 1.88 5.64 -12.82
CA ALA A 145 0.54 5.44 -13.38
C ALA A 145 0.56 4.66 -14.70
N LEU A 146 1.67 4.69 -15.45
CA LEU A 146 1.82 3.99 -16.73
C LEU A 146 1.51 2.48 -16.63
N PRO A 147 1.05 1.86 -17.74
CA PRO A 147 0.92 0.41 -17.83
C PRO A 147 2.31 -0.21 -17.95
N LEU A 148 2.98 -0.41 -16.80
CA LEU A 148 4.28 -1.07 -16.73
C LEU A 148 4.12 -2.55 -17.08
N GLY A 149 4.55 -2.95 -18.28
CA GLY A 149 4.71 -4.37 -18.61
C GLY A 149 5.90 -4.99 -17.86
N ASP A 150 6.02 -6.31 -17.91
CA ASP A 150 6.97 -7.08 -17.09
C ASP A 150 8.43 -6.60 -17.22
N ARG A 151 8.86 -6.27 -18.45
CA ARG A 151 10.22 -5.76 -18.72
C ARG A 151 10.48 -4.40 -18.06
N ALA A 152 9.50 -3.49 -18.13
CA ALA A 152 9.60 -2.16 -17.54
C ALA A 152 9.58 -2.25 -16.01
N ALA A 153 8.68 -3.06 -15.45
CA ALA A 153 8.61 -3.32 -14.01
C ALA A 153 9.91 -3.93 -13.47
N ALA A 154 10.44 -4.96 -14.15
CA ALA A 154 11.72 -5.57 -13.78
C ALA A 154 12.89 -4.58 -13.84
N THR A 155 12.90 -3.68 -14.82
CA THR A 155 13.94 -2.64 -14.94
C THR A 155 13.89 -1.66 -13.78
N VAL A 156 12.69 -1.21 -13.39
CA VAL A 156 12.49 -0.33 -12.23
C VAL A 156 12.97 -1.00 -10.94
N LEU A 157 12.62 -2.27 -10.73
CA LEU A 157 13.02 -3.02 -9.52
C LEU A 157 14.52 -3.32 -9.47
N ARG A 158 15.14 -3.65 -10.62
CA ARG A 158 16.59 -3.86 -10.72
C ARG A 158 17.36 -2.57 -10.38
N ASN A 159 16.83 -1.42 -10.80
CA ASN A 159 17.44 -0.12 -10.57
C ASN A 159 16.97 0.56 -9.28
N GLN A 160 16.28 -0.14 -8.37
CA GLN A 160 15.67 0.47 -7.19
C GLN A 160 16.66 1.22 -6.29
N VAL A 161 17.91 0.71 -6.17
CA VAL A 161 18.95 1.34 -5.36
C VAL A 161 19.39 2.65 -5.99
N TRP A 162 19.57 2.67 -7.31
CA TRP A 162 19.92 3.87 -8.07
C TRP A 162 18.79 4.90 -8.07
N LEU A 163 17.52 4.48 -8.15
CA LEU A 163 16.39 5.39 -8.07
C LEU A 163 16.29 6.04 -6.68
N ARG A 164 16.40 5.25 -5.60
CA ARG A 164 16.42 5.77 -4.22
C ARG A 164 17.62 6.67 -3.97
N GLY A 165 18.80 6.21 -4.35
CA GLY A 165 20.06 6.96 -4.22
C GLY A 165 20.04 8.24 -5.03
N GLY A 166 19.49 8.23 -6.24
CA GLY A 166 19.35 9.41 -7.10
C GLY A 166 18.41 10.45 -6.50
N VAL A 167 17.24 10.04 -5.98
CA VAL A 167 16.34 10.98 -5.28
C VAL A 167 17.00 11.53 -4.02
N ALA A 168 17.65 10.69 -3.21
CA ALA A 168 18.34 11.13 -1.99
C ALA A 168 19.50 12.09 -2.31
N ALA A 169 20.30 11.80 -3.35
CA ALA A 169 21.38 12.65 -3.82
C ALA A 169 20.84 13.99 -4.35
N LEU A 170 19.75 13.96 -5.13
CA LEU A 170 19.10 15.18 -5.62
C LEU A 170 18.64 16.08 -4.46
N ILE A 171 17.99 15.52 -3.44
CA ILE A 171 17.56 16.26 -2.25
C ILE A 171 18.77 16.82 -1.49
N ALA A 172 19.81 16.01 -1.29
CA ALA A 172 21.00 16.42 -0.55
C ALA A 172 21.75 17.56 -1.29
N LEU A 173 21.97 17.41 -2.60
CA LEU A 173 22.59 18.44 -3.43
C LEU A 173 21.76 19.72 -3.46
N TRP A 174 20.43 19.60 -3.58
CA TRP A 174 19.52 20.74 -3.51
C TRP A 174 19.58 21.45 -2.16
N GLY A 175 19.56 20.68 -1.06
CA GLY A 175 19.70 21.20 0.30
C GLY A 175 21.01 21.95 0.51
N VAL A 176 22.14 21.38 0.09
CA VAL A 176 23.45 22.03 0.14
C VAL A 176 23.45 23.31 -0.70
N ALA A 177 22.90 23.27 -1.92
CA ALA A 177 22.84 24.43 -2.80
C ALA A 177 22.00 25.58 -2.23
N CYS A 178 20.93 25.27 -1.47
CA CYS A 178 20.05 26.25 -0.85
C CYS A 178 20.59 26.77 0.50
N LEU A 179 21.19 25.91 1.32
CA LEU A 179 21.51 26.22 2.71
C LEU A 179 22.93 26.73 2.92
N VAL A 180 23.89 26.45 2.02
CA VAL A 180 25.25 26.97 2.11
C VAL A 180 25.28 28.41 1.54
N PRO A 181 25.51 29.44 2.37
CA PRO A 181 25.49 30.82 1.92
C PRO A 181 26.59 31.08 0.88
N GLY A 182 26.23 31.71 -0.24
CA GLY A 182 27.20 32.12 -1.27
C GLY A 182 27.62 31.03 -2.27
N LEU A 183 27.33 29.75 -2.00
CA LEU A 183 27.67 28.64 -2.89
C LEU A 183 26.93 28.72 -4.24
N THR A 184 25.63 29.03 -4.19
CA THR A 184 24.79 29.19 -5.39
C THR A 184 23.88 30.41 -5.24
N PRO A 185 23.25 30.90 -6.34
CA PRO A 185 22.21 31.91 -6.24
C PRO A 185 20.98 31.49 -5.41
N LEU A 186 20.82 30.21 -5.07
CA LEU A 186 19.66 29.72 -4.32
C LEU A 186 19.63 30.22 -2.87
N SER A 187 20.79 30.45 -2.25
CA SER A 187 20.86 31.01 -0.89
C SER A 187 20.72 32.54 -0.85
N ARG A 188 20.58 33.20 -2.01
CA ARG A 188 20.43 34.67 -2.11
C ARG A 188 18.95 35.08 -2.15
N PRO A 189 18.63 36.30 -1.73
CA PRO A 189 17.27 36.83 -1.85
C PRO A 189 16.85 36.90 -3.32
N ALA A 190 15.66 36.38 -3.63
CA ALA A 190 14.92 36.80 -4.80
C ALA A 190 13.42 36.65 -4.52
N PRO A 191 12.67 37.75 -4.43
CA PRO A 191 11.24 37.68 -4.25
C PRO A 191 10.58 37.05 -5.49
N GLY A 192 9.75 36.03 -5.30
CA GLY A 192 8.85 35.52 -6.33
C GLY A 192 9.54 34.72 -7.43
N ALA A 193 10.55 33.93 -7.08
CA ALA A 193 11.14 33.00 -8.04
C ALA A 193 10.16 31.88 -8.38
N ASP A 194 9.99 31.59 -9.67
CA ASP A 194 9.10 30.54 -10.18
C ASP A 194 9.82 29.64 -11.19
N LEU A 195 9.16 28.52 -11.55
CA LEU A 195 9.59 27.67 -12.67
C LEU A 195 8.73 27.88 -13.94
N GLY A 196 7.85 28.89 -13.93
CA GLY A 196 6.92 29.21 -15.02
C GLY A 196 6.21 27.98 -15.59
N GLY A 197 6.41 27.73 -16.89
CA GLY A 197 5.75 26.63 -17.61
C GLY A 197 6.06 25.22 -17.09
N VAL A 198 7.14 25.03 -16.31
CA VAL A 198 7.49 23.73 -15.74
C VAL A 198 6.52 23.33 -14.62
N GLU A 199 6.03 24.29 -13.84
CA GLU A 199 4.99 24.04 -12.82
C GLU A 199 3.68 23.60 -13.47
N LEU A 200 3.28 24.24 -14.58
CA LEU A 200 2.13 23.84 -15.38
C LEU A 200 2.29 22.42 -15.93
N ALA A 201 3.49 22.08 -16.43
CA ALA A 201 3.80 20.73 -16.88
C ALA A 201 3.69 19.72 -15.72
N GLY A 202 4.19 20.06 -14.53
CA GLY A 202 4.04 19.23 -13.33
C GLY A 202 2.58 19.01 -12.92
N ALA A 203 1.77 20.08 -12.95
CA ALA A 203 0.33 19.99 -12.68
C ALA A 203 -0.37 19.08 -13.71
N ALA A 204 -0.04 19.24 -14.99
CA ALA A 204 -0.56 18.39 -16.06
C ALA A 204 -0.16 16.91 -15.88
N LEU A 205 1.06 16.62 -15.43
CA LEU A 205 1.51 15.26 -15.13
C LEU A 205 0.74 14.63 -13.97
N PHE A 206 0.47 15.39 -12.90
CA PHE A 206 -0.37 14.90 -11.81
C PHE A 206 -1.82 14.64 -12.27
N VAL A 207 -2.41 15.53 -13.07
CA VAL A 207 -3.75 15.34 -13.65
C VAL A 207 -3.78 14.09 -14.54
N ALA A 208 -2.77 13.91 -15.39
CA ALA A 208 -2.65 12.72 -16.23
C ALA A 208 -2.52 11.44 -15.40
N ALA A 209 -1.67 11.45 -14.36
CA ALA A 209 -1.51 10.34 -13.44
C ALA A 209 -2.83 10.00 -12.72
N ALA A 210 -3.53 11.00 -12.20
CA ALA A 210 -4.84 10.84 -11.55
C ALA A 210 -5.87 10.26 -12.53
N ALA A 211 -5.96 10.77 -13.76
CA ALA A 211 -6.88 10.26 -14.77
C ALA A 211 -6.60 8.80 -15.15
N MET A 212 -5.32 8.42 -15.27
CA MET A 212 -4.90 7.06 -15.56
C MET A 212 -5.22 6.10 -14.42
N LEU A 213 -4.93 6.48 -13.17
CA LEU A 213 -5.26 5.69 -11.99
C LEU A 213 -6.78 5.60 -11.77
N PHE A 214 -7.53 6.65 -12.11
CA PHE A 214 -8.99 6.64 -12.05
C PHE A 214 -9.58 5.66 -13.07
N ARG A 215 -9.07 5.66 -14.31
CA ARG A 215 -9.46 4.66 -15.33
C ARG A 215 -9.12 3.24 -14.88
N LEU A 216 -7.98 3.05 -14.22
CA LEU A 216 -7.61 1.76 -13.63
C LEU A 216 -8.58 1.36 -12.52
N HIS A 217 -8.91 2.28 -11.61
CA HIS A 217 -9.87 2.05 -10.54
C HIS A 217 -11.26 1.68 -11.07
N ARG A 218 -11.73 2.33 -12.14
CA ARG A 218 -13.01 1.99 -12.78
C ARG A 218 -13.06 0.58 -13.34
N ARG A 219 -11.91 0.03 -13.76
CA ARG A 219 -11.80 -1.35 -14.27
C ARG A 219 -11.58 -2.36 -13.14
N ARG A 220 -10.84 -1.96 -12.10
CA ARG A 220 -10.49 -2.79 -10.94
C ARG A 220 -10.58 -1.95 -9.67
N PRO A 221 -11.74 -1.94 -8.99
CA PRO A 221 -11.94 -1.06 -7.84
C PRO A 221 -11.02 -1.48 -6.69
N ALA A 222 -10.15 -0.56 -6.29
CA ALA A 222 -9.25 -0.70 -5.15
C ALA A 222 -9.19 0.62 -4.37
N ALA A 223 -9.29 0.56 -3.04
CA ALA A 223 -9.33 1.74 -2.17
C ALA A 223 -8.07 2.61 -2.29
N VAL A 224 -6.88 1.99 -2.37
CA VAL A 224 -5.59 2.67 -2.58
C VAL A 224 -5.57 3.52 -3.85
N LEU A 225 -6.25 3.08 -4.91
CA LEU A 225 -6.25 3.84 -6.17
C LEU A 225 -7.04 5.14 -6.03
N VAL A 226 -8.18 5.14 -5.33
CA VAL A 226 -8.97 6.37 -5.10
C VAL A 226 -8.22 7.34 -4.20
N SER A 227 -7.49 6.82 -3.20
CA SER A 227 -6.68 7.70 -2.35
C SER A 227 -5.58 8.40 -3.14
N LEU A 228 -4.88 7.68 -4.02
CA LEU A 228 -3.87 8.24 -4.91
C LEU A 228 -4.45 9.20 -5.95
N VAL A 229 -5.60 8.88 -6.55
CA VAL A 229 -6.29 9.78 -7.51
C VAL A 229 -6.62 11.11 -6.84
N THR A 230 -7.19 11.07 -5.65
CA THR A 230 -7.56 12.28 -4.90
C THR A 230 -6.31 13.07 -4.51
N ALA A 231 -5.28 12.40 -4.02
CA ALA A 231 -4.03 13.05 -3.65
C ALA A 231 -3.35 13.73 -4.85
N TYR A 232 -3.28 13.07 -6.00
CA TYR A 232 -2.68 13.65 -7.21
C TYR A 232 -3.51 14.82 -7.76
N ALA A 233 -4.83 14.76 -7.67
CA ALA A 233 -5.68 15.91 -8.01
C ALA A 233 -5.38 17.12 -7.10
N LEU A 234 -5.35 16.92 -5.78
CA LEU A 234 -5.03 17.98 -4.81
C LEU A 234 -3.58 18.51 -4.96
N LEU A 235 -2.62 17.65 -5.33
CA LEU A 235 -1.24 18.09 -5.61
C LEU A 235 -1.13 18.89 -6.91
N ALA A 236 -1.93 18.58 -7.93
CA ALA A 236 -2.02 19.41 -9.13
C ALA A 236 -2.60 20.80 -8.80
N GLU A 237 -3.68 20.84 -8.03
CA GLU A 237 -4.26 22.08 -7.52
C GLU A 237 -3.27 22.87 -6.64
N THR A 238 -2.45 22.17 -5.86
CA THR A 238 -1.40 22.78 -5.04
C THR A 238 -0.34 23.48 -5.89
N LEU A 239 0.10 22.85 -6.98
CA LEU A 239 1.01 23.50 -7.94
C LEU A 239 0.39 24.76 -8.53
N VAL A 240 -0.88 24.69 -8.97
CA VAL A 240 -1.60 25.85 -9.54
C VAL A 240 -1.77 26.98 -8.52
N ALA A 241 -2.12 26.66 -7.28
CA ALA A 241 -2.27 27.66 -6.21
C ALA A 241 -0.93 28.33 -5.85
N GLY A 242 0.17 27.57 -5.88
CA GLY A 242 1.52 28.06 -5.63
C GLY A 242 1.99 29.12 -6.64
N MET A 243 1.48 29.10 -7.88
CA MET A 243 1.82 30.07 -8.94
C MET A 243 1.31 31.49 -8.65
N SER A 244 0.54 31.70 -7.58
CA SER A 244 0.09 33.04 -7.21
C SER A 244 1.24 33.90 -6.66
N HIS A 245 2.34 33.32 -6.17
CA HIS A 245 3.53 34.02 -5.64
C HIS A 245 3.28 35.13 -4.59
N HIS A 246 2.08 35.16 -3.98
CA HIS A 246 1.73 36.09 -2.92
C HIS A 246 2.22 35.56 -1.56
N ASN A 247 3.53 35.49 -1.37
CA ASN A 247 4.13 34.95 -0.13
C ASN A 247 3.51 35.59 1.12
N TRP A 248 3.12 34.74 2.07
CA TRP A 248 2.46 35.12 3.34
C TRP A 248 1.01 35.60 3.22
N HIS A 249 0.40 35.67 2.04
CA HIS A 249 -1.01 35.98 1.93
C HIS A 249 -1.93 34.79 2.28
N LEU A 250 -3.22 35.01 2.50
CA LEU A 250 -4.18 33.90 2.71
C LEU A 250 -4.23 32.91 1.54
N SER A 251 -4.06 33.36 0.29
CA SER A 251 -3.95 32.48 -0.87
C SER A 251 -2.71 31.59 -0.78
N TRP A 252 -1.65 32.10 -0.13
CA TRP A 252 -0.45 31.34 0.14
C TRP A 252 -0.65 30.31 1.28
N TRP A 253 -1.35 30.67 2.35
CA TRP A 253 -1.74 29.70 3.37
C TRP A 253 -2.70 28.64 2.84
N LEU A 254 -3.60 29.00 1.93
CA LEU A 254 -4.53 28.07 1.30
C LEU A 254 -3.78 26.94 0.58
N TRP A 255 -2.71 27.23 -0.18
CA TRP A 255 -1.95 26.15 -0.84
C TRP A 255 -1.25 25.24 0.18
N HIS A 256 -0.79 25.76 1.32
CA HIS A 256 -0.22 24.95 2.40
C HIS A 256 -1.26 24.02 3.03
N VAL A 257 -2.47 24.54 3.27
CA VAL A 257 -3.60 23.75 3.79
C VAL A 257 -3.99 22.68 2.79
N LEU A 258 -4.01 23.00 1.51
CA LEU A 258 -4.28 22.06 0.42
C LEU A 258 -3.24 20.94 0.36
N LEU A 259 -1.96 21.30 0.38
CA LEU A 259 -0.82 20.38 0.44
C LEU A 259 -0.95 19.43 1.64
N THR A 260 -1.21 19.99 2.82
CA THR A 260 -1.35 19.25 4.07
C THR A 260 -2.51 18.28 3.99
N THR A 261 -3.66 18.73 3.47
CA THR A 261 -4.86 17.91 3.31
C THR A 261 -4.62 16.77 2.33
N ALA A 262 -3.90 17.00 1.24
CA ALA A 262 -3.57 15.96 0.27
C ALA A 262 -2.81 14.78 0.91
N PHE A 263 -1.76 15.08 1.69
CA PHE A 263 -0.95 14.04 2.32
C PHE A 263 -1.61 13.42 3.55
N LEU A 264 -2.31 14.20 4.37
CA LEU A 264 -3.13 13.68 5.47
C LEU A 264 -4.21 12.74 4.97
N PHE A 265 -4.84 13.05 3.84
CA PHE A 265 -5.85 12.18 3.23
C PHE A 265 -5.28 10.83 2.83
N VAL A 266 -4.08 10.80 2.24
CA VAL A 266 -3.38 9.54 1.95
C VAL A 266 -3.03 8.80 3.23
N ALA A 267 -2.46 9.48 4.21
CA ALA A 267 -2.07 8.87 5.48
C ALA A 267 -3.27 8.25 6.20
N TYR A 268 -4.37 9.00 6.28
CA TYR A 268 -5.62 8.55 6.88
C TYR A 268 -6.24 7.38 6.10
N SER A 269 -6.24 7.43 4.77
CA SER A 269 -6.74 6.34 3.92
C SER A 269 -5.92 5.06 4.12
N ALA A 270 -4.59 5.19 4.17
CA ALA A 270 -3.69 4.07 4.44
C ALA A 270 -3.95 3.50 5.85
N TYR A 271 -4.01 4.36 6.87
CA TYR A 271 -4.31 3.95 8.25
C TYR A 271 -5.65 3.22 8.38
N LEU A 272 -6.70 3.74 7.74
CA LEU A 272 -8.02 3.10 7.76
C LEU A 272 -8.01 1.75 7.05
N GLN A 273 -7.26 1.63 5.96
CA GLN A 273 -7.08 0.37 5.26
C GLN A 273 -6.31 -0.65 6.11
N PHE A 274 -5.22 -0.22 6.77
CA PHE A 274 -4.51 -1.06 7.74
C PHE A 274 -5.44 -1.54 8.85
N ARG A 275 -6.33 -0.69 9.39
CA ARG A 275 -7.26 -1.10 10.44
C ARG A 275 -8.33 -2.07 9.96
N ARG A 276 -8.86 -1.89 8.74
CA ARG A 276 -9.90 -2.76 8.16
C ARG A 276 -9.35 -4.12 7.73
N GLU A 277 -8.10 -4.17 7.27
CA GLU A 277 -7.43 -5.41 6.85
C GLU A 277 -6.73 -6.15 8.01
N GLY A 278 -6.88 -5.71 9.27
CA GLY A 278 -6.35 -6.41 10.45
C GLY A 278 -4.92 -6.01 10.85
N GLY A 279 -4.67 -4.72 11.00
CA GLY A 279 -3.34 -4.13 11.19
C GLY A 279 -2.56 -4.52 12.47
N SER A 280 -1.25 -4.68 12.26
CA SER A 280 -0.12 -4.38 13.15
C SER A 280 0.05 -5.08 14.51
N ALA A 281 -0.81 -6.00 14.95
CA ALA A 281 -0.36 -7.05 15.87
C ALA A 281 0.58 -8.05 15.16
N GLY A 282 0.39 -8.19 13.84
CA GLY A 282 1.17 -9.05 12.97
C GLY A 282 2.55 -8.55 12.55
N LEU A 283 3.05 -7.35 12.91
CA LEU A 283 4.39 -6.97 12.42
C LEU A 283 5.52 -7.72 13.15
N PHE A 284 5.34 -7.99 14.44
CA PHE A 284 6.22 -8.86 15.21
C PHE A 284 5.78 -10.33 15.12
N ASP A 285 4.46 -10.59 15.15
CA ASP A 285 3.94 -11.96 15.02
C ASP A 285 4.09 -12.54 13.62
N ALA A 286 3.99 -11.80 12.52
CA ALA A 286 4.17 -12.36 11.17
C ALA A 286 5.65 -12.56 10.81
N VAL A 287 6.59 -11.84 11.42
CA VAL A 287 8.02 -12.13 11.26
C VAL A 287 8.38 -13.40 12.04
N ALA A 288 7.88 -13.53 13.27
CA ALA A 288 8.05 -14.75 14.08
C ALA A 288 7.30 -15.95 13.48
N LEU A 289 6.05 -15.78 13.04
CA LEU A 289 5.20 -16.83 12.47
C LEU A 289 5.66 -17.23 11.08
N ALA A 290 6.04 -16.31 10.19
CA ALA A 290 6.57 -16.68 8.88
C ALA A 290 7.94 -17.37 8.99
N ALA A 291 8.79 -16.96 9.95
CA ALA A 291 10.03 -17.69 10.24
C ALA A 291 9.75 -19.08 10.82
N THR A 292 8.78 -19.19 11.72
CA THR A 292 8.36 -20.46 12.34
C THR A 292 7.73 -21.40 11.32
N VAL A 293 6.85 -20.90 10.45
CA VAL A 293 6.21 -21.69 9.38
C VAL A 293 7.23 -22.14 8.34
N ARG A 294 8.20 -21.29 7.96
CA ARG A 294 9.29 -21.72 7.07
C ARG A 294 10.16 -22.80 7.72
N ARG A 295 10.47 -22.67 9.01
CA ARG A 295 11.23 -23.69 9.75
C ARG A 295 10.46 -25.00 9.83
N ILE A 296 9.20 -24.95 10.22
CA ILE A 296 8.31 -26.13 10.27
C ILE A 296 8.21 -26.79 8.89
N ARG A 297 8.00 -26.02 7.81
CA ARG A 297 7.95 -26.60 6.45
C ARG A 297 9.27 -27.26 6.06
N ALA A 298 10.41 -26.64 6.34
CA ALA A 298 11.72 -27.23 6.08
C ALA A 298 11.95 -28.50 6.91
N ASP A 299 11.53 -28.51 8.18
CA ASP A 299 11.60 -29.68 9.06
C ASP A 299 10.70 -30.82 8.55
N TYR A 300 9.50 -30.50 8.05
CA TYR A 300 8.57 -31.46 7.43
C TYR A 300 9.10 -32.00 6.11
N GLU A 301 9.67 -31.16 5.24
CA GLU A 301 10.28 -31.57 3.98
C GLU A 301 11.47 -32.51 4.25
N ALA A 302 12.34 -32.16 5.21
CA ALA A 302 13.45 -33.02 5.63
C ALA A 302 12.96 -34.35 6.23
N ALA A 303 11.93 -34.33 7.07
CA ALA A 303 11.34 -35.53 7.65
C ALA A 303 10.68 -36.42 6.58
N LEU A 304 9.99 -35.83 5.60
CA LEU A 304 9.40 -36.56 4.47
C LEU A 304 10.49 -37.16 3.57
N GLU A 305 11.57 -36.44 3.31
CA GLU A 305 12.70 -36.92 2.51
C GLU A 305 13.46 -38.07 3.22
N GLU A 306 13.63 -38.00 4.55
CA GLU A 306 14.21 -39.08 5.35
C GLU A 306 13.29 -40.31 5.41
N LEU A 307 11.97 -40.11 5.54
CA LEU A 307 10.98 -41.19 5.57
C LEU A 307 10.86 -41.89 4.20
N VAL A 308 10.80 -41.13 3.11
CA VAL A 308 10.80 -41.66 1.73
C VAL A 308 12.14 -42.32 1.41
N GLY A 309 13.26 -41.75 1.86
CA GLY A 309 14.58 -42.36 1.78
C GLY A 309 14.65 -43.69 2.53
N HIS A 310 14.03 -43.80 3.70
CA HIS A 310 13.94 -45.06 4.43
C HIS A 310 12.99 -46.07 3.80
N LEU A 311 11.83 -45.66 3.29
CA LEU A 311 10.90 -46.55 2.59
C LEU A 311 11.51 -47.08 1.28
N ARG A 312 12.27 -46.27 0.54
CA ARG A 312 13.07 -46.73 -0.61
C ARG A 312 14.18 -47.71 -0.22
N ARG A 313 14.73 -47.59 1.00
CA ARG A 313 15.74 -48.51 1.56
C ARG A 313 15.13 -49.72 2.28
N ARG A 314 13.80 -49.77 2.45
CA ARG A 314 13.07 -50.80 3.21
C ARG A 314 12.74 -52.03 2.37
N GLU A 315 13.51 -52.32 1.33
CA GLU A 315 13.62 -53.70 0.85
C GLU A 315 14.46 -54.57 1.81
N GLU A 316 15.23 -53.99 2.76
CA GLU A 316 16.24 -54.78 3.50
C GLU A 316 16.25 -54.73 5.05
N SER A 317 15.29 -54.14 5.78
CA SER A 317 15.37 -54.23 7.26
C SER A 317 14.05 -54.21 8.05
N ARG A 318 13.87 -55.27 8.86
CA ARG A 318 12.77 -55.51 9.83
C ARG A 318 13.17 -55.10 11.25
N VAL A 319 13.09 -53.82 11.60
CA VAL A 319 13.09 -53.40 13.03
C VAL A 319 12.01 -52.33 13.25
N PRO A 320 11.27 -52.35 14.38
CA PRO A 320 10.20 -51.39 14.65
C PRO A 320 10.69 -49.94 14.68
N ILE A 321 9.97 -49.08 13.97
CA ILE A 321 10.34 -47.70 13.65
C ILE A 321 9.97 -46.74 14.80
N ALA A 322 9.00 -47.11 15.64
CA ALA A 322 8.42 -46.25 16.66
C ALA A 322 9.39 -45.86 17.80
N ASP A 323 10.11 -46.82 18.38
CA ASP A 323 11.03 -46.57 19.50
C ASP A 323 12.21 -45.67 19.14
N ARG A 324 12.65 -45.71 17.87
CA ARG A 324 13.78 -44.92 17.39
C ARG A 324 13.40 -43.48 17.07
N LEU A 325 12.16 -43.23 16.64
CA LEU A 325 11.65 -41.88 16.39
C LEU A 325 11.28 -41.14 17.69
N ALA A 326 10.77 -41.84 18.70
CA ALA A 326 10.43 -41.23 19.99
C ALA A 326 11.66 -40.58 20.66
N GLY A 327 12.80 -41.29 20.68
CA GLY A 327 14.04 -40.80 21.29
C GLY A 327 14.73 -39.66 20.52
N LYS A 328 14.65 -39.63 19.18
CA LYS A 328 15.34 -38.63 18.35
C LYS A 328 14.59 -37.30 18.23
N PHE A 329 13.25 -37.32 18.38
CA PHE A 329 12.40 -36.14 18.20
C PHE A 329 11.78 -35.59 19.49
N GLY A 330 12.13 -36.16 20.66
CA GLY A 330 11.62 -35.70 21.95
C GLY A 330 10.09 -35.79 22.05
N LEU A 331 9.51 -36.82 21.44
CA LEU A 331 8.06 -37.02 21.44
C LEU A 331 7.63 -37.47 22.83
N THR A 332 6.50 -36.94 23.29
CA THR A 332 5.90 -37.41 24.55
C THR A 332 5.38 -38.85 24.38
N GLU A 333 5.35 -39.64 25.46
CA GLU A 333 4.85 -41.03 25.42
C GLU A 333 3.43 -41.12 24.81
N ALA A 334 2.59 -40.12 25.07
CA ALA A 334 1.25 -40.03 24.49
C ALA A 334 1.29 -39.87 22.95
N GLN A 335 2.23 -39.08 22.42
CA GLN A 335 2.39 -38.87 20.97
C GLN A 335 2.97 -40.10 20.28
N ALA A 336 3.92 -40.78 20.91
CA ALA A 336 4.46 -42.04 20.42
C ALA A 336 3.37 -43.14 20.36
N ALA A 337 2.55 -43.26 21.41
CA ALA A 337 1.46 -44.24 21.48
C ALA A 337 0.33 -43.98 20.47
N VAL A 338 0.13 -42.73 20.03
CA VAL A 338 -0.82 -42.37 18.96
C VAL A 338 -0.26 -42.72 17.59
N LEU A 339 1.03 -42.45 17.36
CA LEU A 339 1.72 -42.82 16.12
C LEU A 339 1.77 -44.34 15.92
N ASP A 340 1.99 -45.10 16.99
CA ASP A 340 2.04 -46.55 16.94
C ASP A 340 0.65 -47.15 16.62
N ARG A 341 -0.41 -46.66 17.29
CA ARG A 341 -1.80 -47.04 16.98
C ARG A 341 -2.21 -46.67 15.55
N ALA A 342 -1.80 -45.50 15.07
CA ALA A 342 -2.05 -45.09 13.69
C ALA A 342 -1.30 -45.99 12.69
N GLY A 343 -0.08 -46.42 13.03
CA GLY A 343 0.70 -47.38 12.25
C GLY A 343 0.04 -48.75 12.17
N GLU A 344 -0.44 -49.28 13.30
CA GLU A 344 -1.17 -50.56 13.35
C GLU A 344 -2.50 -50.50 12.58
N ALA A 345 -3.27 -49.42 12.75
CA ALA A 345 -4.54 -49.24 12.04
C ALA A 345 -4.33 -49.23 10.51
N LEU A 346 -3.28 -48.55 10.04
CA LEU A 346 -2.95 -48.48 8.61
C LEU A 346 -2.43 -49.82 8.05
N ALA A 347 -1.71 -50.60 8.87
CA ALA A 347 -1.28 -51.94 8.50
C ALA A 347 -2.50 -52.88 8.32
N ASN A 348 -3.44 -52.83 9.27
CA ASN A 348 -4.67 -53.62 9.22
C ASN A 348 -5.56 -53.23 8.02
N GLU A 349 -5.66 -51.94 7.69
CA GLU A 349 -6.43 -51.47 6.52
C GLU A 349 -5.85 -51.99 5.19
N ARG A 350 -4.51 -52.05 5.08
CA ARG A 350 -3.84 -52.59 3.89
C ARG A 350 -4.05 -54.09 3.75
N GLU A 351 -3.92 -54.83 4.85
CA GLU A 351 -4.19 -56.27 4.84
C GLU A 351 -5.65 -56.58 4.46
N LEU A 352 -6.59 -55.75 4.92
CA LEU A 352 -8.00 -55.88 4.58
C LEU A 352 -8.28 -55.56 3.10
N SER A 353 -7.64 -54.52 2.56
CA SER A 353 -7.72 -54.19 1.13
C SER A 353 -7.11 -55.27 0.25
N GLU A 354 -5.99 -55.87 0.65
CA GLU A 354 -5.37 -56.98 -0.07
C GLU A 354 -6.28 -58.22 -0.07
N ARG A 355 -6.91 -58.54 1.07
CA ARG A 355 -7.89 -59.64 1.17
C ARG A 355 -9.14 -59.38 0.34
N LEU A 356 -9.68 -58.16 0.34
CA LEU A 356 -10.82 -57.78 -0.49
C LEU A 356 -10.48 -57.87 -1.97
N THR A 357 -9.28 -57.46 -2.36
CA THR A 357 -8.80 -57.59 -3.74
C THR A 357 -8.70 -59.06 -4.15
N ALA A 358 -8.14 -59.92 -3.28
CA ALA A 358 -8.07 -61.36 -3.52
C ALA A 358 -9.46 -62.02 -3.61
N LEU A 359 -10.44 -61.57 -2.82
CA LEU A 359 -11.83 -62.04 -2.88
C LEU A 359 -12.54 -61.62 -4.17
N VAL A 360 -12.30 -60.39 -4.63
CA VAL A 360 -12.82 -59.89 -5.92
C VAL A 360 -12.22 -60.68 -7.08
N GLU A 361 -10.91 -60.98 -7.03
CA GLU A 361 -10.23 -61.81 -8.03
C GLU A 361 -10.80 -63.23 -8.07
N ALA A 362 -11.03 -63.84 -6.90
CA ALA A 362 -11.64 -65.18 -6.78
C ALA A 362 -13.10 -65.20 -7.26
N GLY A 363 -13.89 -64.17 -6.95
CA GLY A 363 -15.26 -64.01 -7.44
C GLY A 363 -15.32 -63.85 -8.96
N ARG A 364 -14.36 -63.12 -9.54
CA ARG A 364 -14.23 -62.96 -10.99
C ARG A 364 -13.87 -64.27 -11.69
N LEU A 365 -13.05 -65.12 -11.06
CA LEU A 365 -12.72 -66.46 -11.58
C LEU A 365 -13.89 -67.45 -11.49
N ALA A 366 -14.72 -67.36 -10.44
CA ALA A 366 -15.90 -68.22 -10.28
C ALA A 366 -17.04 -67.88 -11.27
N GLN A 367 -17.14 -66.62 -11.72
CA GLN A 367 -18.20 -66.16 -12.63
C GLN A 367 -17.99 -66.59 -14.11
N VAL A 368 -16.80 -67.11 -14.46
CA VAL A 368 -16.46 -67.59 -15.82
C VAL A 368 -16.77 -69.10 -15.99
N GLY A 369 -17.32 -69.76 -14.96
CA GLY A 369 -17.54 -71.21 -14.92
C GLY A 369 -18.99 -71.67 -14.77
N VAL A 370 -19.98 -70.93 -15.28
CA VAL A 370 -21.36 -71.43 -15.40
C VAL A 370 -21.76 -71.38 -16.89
N PRO A 371 -21.98 -72.53 -17.57
CA PRO A 371 -22.41 -72.57 -18.95
C PRO A 371 -23.82 -72.03 -19.18
#